data_AF-A0A235G136-F1
#
_entry.id   AF-A0A235G136-F1
#
_cell.length_a   1.000
_cell.length_b   1.000
_cell.length_c   1.000
_cell.angle_alpha   90.00
_cell.angle_beta   90.00
_cell.angle_gamma   90.00
#
_symmetry.space_group_name_H-M   'P 1'
#
loop_
_entity.id
_entity.type
_entity.pdbx_description
1 polymer ?
#
loop_
_entity_poly.entity_id
_entity_poly.type
_entity_poly.pdbx_seq_one_letter_code
_entity_poly.pdbx_strand_id
1 'polypeptide(L)'
;MGFLFELLDLPEGSRMTDLWNNSWTDEAVGEEIATGHFIHLGDDQHVDVETDFLSSHLPFHVAGFGGVFPDGKPWMFIMQKAPADIAILLRGQDDPHAMLREALDRAMEFNPAAIVAEELSWHQSDLVSVYEDEGLPGSLVQEWSIADLLRGLLAQCCGADLADVVAGFPDCAFPHTAHRCEDDVFSDIFAQWVAGLQ
;
A
#
# COMPACT_ATOMS: atom_id res chain seq x y z
N MET A 1 -16.22 -2.56 3.64
CA MET A 1 -15.38 -2.78 2.43
C MET A 1 -13.95 -2.54 2.91
N GLY A 2 -12.88 -2.81 2.15
CA GLY A 2 -11.54 -2.50 2.67
C GLY A 2 -11.37 -0.99 2.87
N PHE A 3 -10.72 -0.55 3.95
CA PHE A 3 -10.53 0.88 4.28
C PHE A 3 -9.99 1.69 3.10
N LEU A 4 -8.96 1.17 2.41
CA LEU A 4 -8.38 1.87 1.25
C LEU A 4 -9.39 2.01 0.09
N PHE A 5 -10.26 1.02 -0.14
CA PHE A 5 -11.29 1.16 -1.19
C PHE A 5 -12.34 2.21 -0.82
N GLU A 6 -12.64 2.36 0.48
CA GLU A 6 -13.55 3.39 0.96
C GLU A 6 -12.94 4.80 0.83
N LEU A 7 -11.63 4.94 1.07
CA LEU A 7 -10.93 6.20 0.85
C LEU A 7 -10.85 6.60 -0.62
N LEU A 8 -10.61 5.64 -1.51
CA LEU A 8 -10.41 5.90 -2.94
C LEU A 8 -11.70 6.21 -3.71
N ASP A 9 -12.86 6.08 -3.08
CA ASP A 9 -14.19 6.29 -3.68
C ASP A 9 -14.34 5.64 -5.07
N LEU A 10 -13.88 4.37 -5.17
CA LEU A 10 -13.87 3.65 -6.44
C LEU A 10 -15.30 3.47 -6.97
N PRO A 11 -15.58 3.85 -8.25
CA PRO A 11 -16.90 3.66 -8.84
C PRO A 11 -17.36 2.19 -8.80
N GLU A 12 -18.67 1.96 -8.63
CA GLU A 12 -19.24 0.61 -8.67
C GLU A 12 -18.86 -0.11 -9.98
N GLY A 13 -18.34 -1.33 -9.85
CA GLY A 13 -17.84 -2.12 -10.98
C GLY A 13 -16.34 -1.94 -11.26
N SER A 14 -15.64 -1.08 -10.51
CA SER A 14 -14.18 -1.06 -10.49
C SER A 14 -13.65 -2.39 -9.96
N ARG A 15 -12.55 -2.87 -10.54
CA ARG A 15 -11.95 -4.15 -10.17
C ARG A 15 -10.46 -3.98 -9.94
N MET A 16 -9.99 -4.46 -8.79
CA MET A 16 -8.57 -4.67 -8.55
C MET A 16 -8.12 -5.88 -9.36
N THR A 17 -7.06 -5.71 -10.14
CA THR A 17 -6.52 -6.74 -11.05
C THR A 17 -5.04 -7.00 -10.82
N ASP A 18 -4.38 -6.18 -10.01
CA ASP A 18 -2.96 -6.28 -9.73
C ASP A 18 -2.62 -5.86 -8.31
N LEU A 19 -1.55 -6.41 -7.76
CA LEU A 19 -0.92 -6.00 -6.52
C LEU A 19 0.59 -6.23 -6.58
N TRP A 20 1.32 -5.44 -5.81
CA TRP A 20 2.74 -5.66 -5.60
C TRP A 20 3.14 -5.31 -4.17
N ASN A 21 4.18 -5.99 -3.70
CA ASN A 21 4.73 -5.81 -2.38
C ASN A 21 6.25 -5.80 -2.47
N ASN A 22 6.89 -4.78 -1.92
CA ASN A 22 8.32 -4.72 -1.73
C ASN A 22 8.67 -5.40 -0.40
N SER A 23 9.01 -6.69 -0.44
CA SER A 23 9.42 -7.41 0.76
C SER A 23 10.77 -6.97 1.32
N TRP A 24 11.53 -6.16 0.57
CA TRP A 24 12.84 -5.64 0.96
C TRP A 24 12.77 -4.24 1.58
N THR A 25 11.57 -3.73 1.82
CA THR A 25 11.41 -2.44 2.50
C THR A 25 12.17 -2.44 3.82
N ASP A 26 13.04 -1.45 4.02
CA ASP A 26 13.89 -1.32 5.21
C ASP A 26 13.09 -1.41 6.52
N GLU A 27 13.70 -2.03 7.53
CA GLU A 27 13.17 -2.09 8.90
C GLU A 27 12.82 -0.69 9.45
N ALA A 28 11.89 -0.62 10.39
CA ALA A 28 11.50 0.64 11.01
C ALA A 28 12.67 1.29 11.74
N VAL A 29 13.01 2.53 11.38
CA VAL A 29 14.06 3.31 12.06
C VAL A 29 13.46 4.62 12.58
N GLY A 30 13.16 4.66 13.88
CA GLY A 30 12.62 5.86 14.53
C GLY A 30 11.14 6.08 14.20
N GLU A 31 10.73 7.35 14.22
CA GLU A 31 9.38 7.74 13.81
C GLU A 31 9.28 7.70 12.28
N GLU A 32 8.26 7.04 11.76
CA GLU A 32 8.01 6.92 10.32
C GLU A 32 6.73 7.66 9.91
N ILE A 33 6.65 8.01 8.64
CA ILE A 33 5.46 8.53 7.97
C ILE A 33 5.19 7.72 6.70
N ALA A 34 3.94 7.76 6.25
CA ALA A 34 3.49 7.15 5.01
C ALA A 34 2.76 8.14 4.10
N THR A 35 2.85 7.88 2.80
CA THR A 35 1.89 8.43 1.83
C THR A 35 1.26 7.33 0.99
N GLY A 36 0.04 7.59 0.54
CA GLY A 36 -0.68 6.81 -0.45
C GLY A 36 -1.04 7.70 -1.63
N HIS A 37 -0.75 7.26 -2.85
CA HIS A 37 -1.00 8.07 -4.05
C HIS A 37 -1.92 7.31 -4.99
N PHE A 38 -3.10 7.88 -5.25
CA PHE A 38 -4.04 7.36 -6.23
C PHE A 38 -3.78 7.98 -7.59
N ILE A 39 -3.58 7.14 -8.58
CA ILE A 39 -3.11 7.53 -9.90
C ILE A 39 -4.08 6.97 -10.94
N HIS A 40 -4.62 7.86 -11.76
CA HIS A 40 -5.34 7.49 -12.97
C HIS A 40 -4.31 7.33 -14.09
N LEU A 41 -4.27 6.15 -14.69
CA LEU A 41 -3.37 5.86 -15.80
C LEU A 41 -4.01 6.29 -17.13
N GLY A 42 -3.16 6.59 -18.10
CA GLY A 42 -3.57 6.89 -19.46
C GLY A 42 -4.24 5.70 -20.14
N ASP A 43 -5.07 5.98 -21.14
CA ASP A 43 -5.93 4.97 -21.79
C ASP A 43 -5.16 3.79 -22.42
N ASP A 44 -3.89 4.00 -22.80
CA ASP A 44 -3.01 2.99 -23.43
C ASP A 44 -2.01 2.36 -22.43
N GLN A 45 -2.15 2.64 -21.12
CA GLN A 45 -1.25 2.13 -20.09
C GLN A 45 -1.80 0.87 -19.44
N HIS A 46 -0.91 0.07 -18.87
CA HIS A 46 -1.25 -1.17 -18.18
C HIS A 46 -0.64 -1.17 -16.78
N VAL A 47 -1.42 -1.62 -15.80
CA VAL A 47 -1.03 -1.56 -14.38
C VAL A 47 0.27 -2.31 -14.12
N ASP A 48 0.48 -3.47 -14.74
CA ASP A 48 1.68 -4.30 -14.58
C ASP A 48 2.94 -3.58 -15.07
N VAL A 49 2.88 -2.97 -16.25
CA VAL A 49 4.00 -2.20 -16.83
C VAL A 49 4.32 -0.95 -16.00
N GLU A 50 3.29 -0.22 -15.58
CA GLU A 50 3.48 1.02 -14.80
C GLU A 50 3.95 0.74 -13.38
N THR A 51 3.56 -0.40 -12.81
CA THR A 51 4.06 -0.86 -11.51
C THR A 51 5.56 -1.12 -11.54
N ASP A 52 6.07 -1.83 -12.56
CA ASP A 52 7.50 -2.06 -12.74
C ASP A 52 8.26 -0.74 -12.93
N PHE A 53 7.70 0.16 -13.73
CA PHE A 53 8.27 1.48 -13.96
C PHE A 53 8.36 2.29 -12.65
N LEU A 54 7.26 2.45 -11.92
CA LEU A 54 7.24 3.27 -10.71
C LEU A 54 8.04 2.64 -9.58
N SER A 55 7.96 1.32 -9.38
CA SER A 55 8.73 0.62 -8.34
C SER A 55 10.25 0.76 -8.55
N SER A 56 10.72 0.87 -9.80
CA SER A 56 12.14 1.11 -10.10
C SER A 56 12.60 2.57 -9.88
N HIS A 57 11.68 3.53 -9.79
CA HIS A 57 11.97 4.96 -9.62
C HIS A 57 11.59 5.51 -8.25
N LEU A 58 10.80 4.77 -7.46
CA LEU A 58 10.34 5.16 -6.13
C LEU A 58 11.17 4.44 -5.05
N PRO A 59 12.20 5.06 -4.48
CA PRO A 59 13.06 4.41 -3.47
C PRO A 59 12.33 4.09 -2.16
N PHE A 60 11.16 4.70 -1.95
CA PHE A 60 10.40 4.64 -0.70
C PHE A 60 9.17 3.73 -0.79
N HIS A 61 8.95 3.06 -1.93
CA HIS A 61 7.76 2.24 -2.12
C HIS A 61 7.74 1.02 -1.19
N VAL A 62 6.56 0.77 -0.61
CA VAL A 62 6.29 -0.36 0.27
C VAL A 62 5.48 -1.41 -0.48
N ALA A 63 4.34 -1.01 -1.01
CA ALA A 63 3.40 -1.89 -1.68
C ALA A 63 2.44 -1.03 -2.49
N GLY A 64 1.60 -1.69 -3.27
CA GLY A 64 0.49 -1.04 -3.92
C GLY A 64 -0.40 -2.04 -4.65
N PHE A 65 -1.42 -1.50 -5.28
CA PHE A 65 -2.38 -2.27 -6.04
C PHE A 65 -2.92 -1.44 -7.18
N GLY A 66 -3.49 -2.10 -8.17
CA GLY A 66 -4.13 -1.42 -9.27
C GLY A 66 -5.22 -2.25 -9.90
N GLY A 67 -5.88 -1.63 -10.86
CA GLY A 67 -7.11 -2.15 -11.39
C GLY A 67 -7.61 -1.41 -12.61
N VAL A 68 -8.86 -1.69 -12.93
CA VAL A 68 -9.59 -1.04 -14.00
C VAL A 68 -10.89 -0.45 -13.47
N PHE A 69 -11.22 0.74 -13.93
CA PHE A 69 -12.53 1.37 -13.74
C PHE A 69 -13.59 0.66 -14.60
N PRO A 70 -14.89 0.93 -14.39
CA PRO A 70 -15.98 0.33 -15.17
C PRO A 70 -15.92 0.66 -16.67
N ASP A 71 -15.33 1.80 -17.03
CA ASP A 71 -15.11 2.22 -18.41
C ASP A 71 -13.87 1.57 -19.05
N GLY A 72 -13.14 0.73 -18.30
CA GLY A 72 -11.94 0.03 -18.74
C GLY A 72 -10.64 0.81 -18.53
N LYS A 73 -10.69 2.06 -18.04
CA LYS A 73 -9.47 2.85 -17.80
C LYS A 73 -8.68 2.30 -16.61
N PRO A 74 -7.33 2.29 -16.68
CA PRO A 74 -6.53 1.73 -15.61
C PRO A 74 -6.31 2.74 -14.49
N TRP A 75 -6.16 2.23 -13.27
CA TRP A 75 -5.81 3.00 -12.09
C TRP A 75 -4.82 2.23 -11.22
N MET A 76 -4.07 2.95 -10.39
CA MET A 76 -3.20 2.35 -9.40
C MET A 76 -3.13 3.18 -8.12
N PHE A 77 -2.77 2.51 -7.03
CA PHE A 77 -2.54 3.10 -5.73
C PHE A 77 -1.16 2.67 -5.21
N ILE A 78 -0.31 3.63 -4.90
CA ILE A 78 1.07 3.38 -4.46
C ILE A 78 1.23 3.86 -3.03
N MET A 79 1.77 3.01 -2.17
CA MET A 79 2.10 3.35 -0.80
C MET A 79 3.61 3.49 -0.62
N GLN A 80 4.03 4.58 0.02
CA GLN A 80 5.43 4.86 0.32
C GLN A 80 5.62 5.10 1.82
N LYS A 81 6.82 4.85 2.33
CA LYS A 81 7.21 5.24 3.69
C LYS A 81 8.58 5.91 3.75
N ALA A 82 8.77 6.77 4.73
CA ALA A 82 10.07 7.34 5.06
C ALA A 82 10.18 7.65 6.56
N PRO A 83 11.40 7.79 7.10
CA PRO A 83 11.59 8.37 8.43
C PRO A 83 11.02 9.80 8.46
N ALA A 84 10.31 10.16 9.53
CA ALA A 84 9.65 11.47 9.67
C ALA A 84 10.65 12.63 9.75
N ASP A 85 11.84 12.36 10.29
CA ASP A 85 12.88 13.38 10.49
C ASP A 85 13.68 13.68 9.22
N ILE A 86 13.61 12.83 8.20
CA ILE A 86 14.49 12.95 7.02
C ILE A 86 14.23 14.21 6.20
N ALA A 87 12.96 14.64 6.07
CA ALA A 87 12.59 15.84 5.33
C ALA A 87 13.08 17.11 6.04
N ILE A 88 12.97 17.14 7.37
CA ILE A 88 13.45 18.24 8.21
C ILE A 88 14.98 18.27 8.21
N LEU A 89 15.63 17.12 8.43
CA LEU A 89 17.08 17.02 8.59
C LEU A 89 17.85 17.24 7.29
N LEU A 90 17.36 16.75 6.15
CA LEU A 90 18.09 16.83 4.88
C LEU A 90 17.71 18.05 4.03
N ARG A 91 16.47 18.55 4.14
CA ARG A 91 15.95 19.57 3.23
C ARG A 91 15.36 20.81 3.93
N GLY A 92 15.25 20.81 5.26
CA GLY A 92 14.67 21.92 6.02
C GLY A 92 13.21 22.19 5.64
N GLN A 93 12.46 21.14 5.28
CA GLN A 93 11.05 21.24 4.93
C GLN A 93 10.17 21.12 6.18
N ASP A 94 9.14 21.95 6.25
CA ASP A 94 8.17 21.94 7.37
C ASP A 94 7.13 20.81 7.24
N ASP A 95 6.86 20.34 6.01
CA ASP A 95 5.98 19.21 5.71
C ASP A 95 6.83 17.91 5.67
N PRO A 96 6.64 16.97 6.61
CA PRO A 96 7.44 15.75 6.65
C PRO A 96 7.16 14.84 5.43
N HIS A 97 5.98 14.91 4.82
CA HIS A 97 5.59 14.09 3.67
C HIS A 97 6.12 14.61 2.33
N ALA A 98 6.67 15.83 2.29
CA ALA A 98 7.12 16.47 1.05
C ALA A 98 8.16 15.64 0.28
N MET A 99 9.06 14.94 0.97
CA MET A 99 10.06 14.09 0.31
C MET A 99 9.42 12.92 -0.46
N LEU A 100 8.37 12.31 0.10
CA LEU A 100 7.65 11.19 -0.52
C LEU A 100 6.89 11.68 -1.76
N ARG A 101 6.21 12.82 -1.64
CA ARG A 101 5.53 13.50 -2.75
C ARG A 101 6.49 13.86 -3.87
N GLU A 102 7.61 14.51 -3.55
CA GLU A 102 8.63 14.89 -4.54
C GLU A 102 9.25 13.66 -5.22
N ALA A 103 9.34 12.51 -4.54
CA ALA A 103 9.80 11.27 -5.16
C ALA A 103 8.83 10.77 -6.22
N LEU A 104 7.52 10.81 -5.94
CA LEU A 104 6.50 10.50 -6.93
C LEU A 104 6.49 11.52 -8.07
N ASP A 105 6.50 12.82 -7.78
CA ASP A 105 6.47 13.87 -8.81
C ASP A 105 7.57 13.68 -9.85
N ARG A 106 8.80 13.36 -9.41
CA ARG A 106 9.93 13.06 -10.32
C ARG A 106 9.70 11.81 -11.16
N ALA A 107 9.07 10.77 -10.62
CA ALA A 107 8.73 9.59 -11.40
C ALA A 107 7.63 9.89 -12.42
N MET A 108 6.65 10.71 -12.04
CA MET A 108 5.53 11.13 -12.89
C MET A 108 5.96 12.06 -14.03
N GLU A 109 7.08 12.80 -13.91
CA GLU A 109 7.66 13.56 -15.03
C GLU A 109 7.97 12.69 -16.26
N PHE A 110 8.24 11.40 -16.06
CA PHE A 110 8.49 10.43 -17.12
C PHE A 110 7.21 9.72 -17.60
N ASN A 111 6.09 9.92 -16.91
CA ASN A 111 4.78 9.36 -17.23
C ASN A 111 3.72 10.48 -17.35
N PRO A 112 3.75 11.29 -18.43
CA PRO A 112 2.89 12.46 -18.57
C PRO A 112 1.41 12.13 -18.85
N ALA A 113 1.09 10.86 -19.14
CA ALA A 113 -0.28 10.42 -19.39
C ALA A 113 -1.01 10.05 -18.09
N ALA A 114 -0.26 9.73 -17.03
CA ALA A 114 -0.80 9.40 -15.73
C ALA A 114 -1.00 10.66 -14.88
N ILE A 115 -2.05 10.67 -14.06
CA ILE A 115 -2.46 11.80 -13.23
C ILE A 115 -2.61 11.32 -11.80
N VAL A 116 -1.89 11.97 -10.86
CA VAL A 116 -2.12 11.78 -9.43
C VAL A 116 -3.45 12.46 -9.08
N ALA A 117 -4.47 11.65 -8.84
CA ALA A 117 -5.82 12.11 -8.52
C ALA A 117 -5.93 12.50 -7.04
N GLU A 118 -5.26 11.75 -6.17
CA GLU A 118 -5.31 11.96 -4.72
C GLU A 118 -4.00 11.58 -4.05
N GLU A 119 -3.68 12.29 -2.97
CA GLU A 119 -2.61 11.96 -2.05
C GLU A 119 -3.19 11.87 -0.63
N LEU A 120 -2.84 10.79 0.04
CA LEU A 120 -3.15 10.50 1.43
C LEU A 120 -1.85 10.50 2.22
N SER A 121 -1.89 11.03 3.44
CA SER A 121 -0.72 11.18 4.30
C SER A 121 -1.05 10.67 5.69
N TRP A 122 -0.15 9.87 6.25
CA TRP A 122 -0.34 9.26 7.56
C TRP A 122 0.93 9.33 8.41
N HIS A 123 0.72 9.51 9.70
CA HIS A 123 1.63 9.06 10.75
C HIS A 123 1.26 7.63 11.17
N GLN A 124 2.16 6.97 11.90
CA GLN A 124 1.90 5.64 12.45
C GLN A 124 0.63 5.60 13.32
N SER A 125 0.37 6.64 14.13
CA SER A 125 -0.84 6.73 14.95
C SER A 125 -2.13 6.76 14.13
N ASP A 126 -2.09 7.37 12.95
CA ASP A 126 -3.26 7.44 12.07
C ASP A 126 -3.56 6.04 11.53
N LEU A 127 -2.52 5.31 11.10
CA LEU A 127 -2.66 3.92 10.64
C LEU A 127 -3.13 2.99 11.75
N VAL A 128 -2.60 3.11 12.98
CA VAL A 128 -3.08 2.32 14.13
C VAL A 128 -4.56 2.61 14.41
N SER A 129 -5.00 3.86 14.28
CA SER A 129 -6.40 4.25 14.48
C SER A 129 -7.33 3.57 13.47
N VAL A 130 -6.88 3.34 12.24
CA VAL A 130 -7.66 2.60 11.22
C VAL A 130 -7.95 1.17 11.70
N TYR A 131 -6.98 0.48 12.30
CA TYR A 131 -7.20 -0.86 12.85
C TYR A 131 -8.17 -0.83 14.04
N GLU A 132 -8.14 0.24 14.84
CA GLU A 132 -9.09 0.45 15.93
C GLU A 132 -10.52 0.65 15.43
N ASP A 133 -10.69 1.43 14.37
CA ASP A 133 -11.99 1.66 13.74
C ASP A 133 -12.57 0.37 13.12
N GLU A 134 -11.69 -0.56 12.71
CA GLU A 134 -12.03 -1.92 12.25
C GLU A 134 -12.27 -2.92 13.39
N GLY A 135 -12.22 -2.45 14.65
CA GLY A 135 -12.59 -3.22 15.83
C GLY A 135 -11.44 -3.98 16.49
N LEU A 136 -10.18 -3.72 16.10
CA LEU A 136 -9.00 -4.33 16.72
C LEU A 136 -8.40 -3.43 17.79
N PRO A 137 -7.96 -3.93 18.96
CA PRO A 137 -7.23 -3.11 19.90
C PRO A 137 -5.92 -2.59 19.29
N GLY A 138 -5.71 -1.28 19.24
CA GLY A 138 -4.51 -0.67 18.62
C GLY A 138 -3.20 -1.16 19.25
N SER A 139 -3.24 -1.58 20.52
CA SER A 139 -2.10 -2.21 21.22
C SER A 139 -1.59 -3.49 20.56
N LEU A 140 -2.37 -4.15 19.70
CA LEU A 140 -1.94 -5.35 18.97
C LEU A 140 -1.01 -5.01 17.79
N VAL A 141 -1.12 -3.79 17.25
CA VAL A 141 -0.40 -3.34 16.04
C VAL A 141 0.47 -2.10 16.28
N GLN A 142 0.47 -1.53 17.48
CA GLN A 142 1.23 -0.32 17.81
C GLN A 142 2.74 -0.47 17.59
N GLU A 143 3.27 -1.69 17.68
CA GLU A 143 4.70 -1.98 17.48
C GLU A 143 5.01 -2.40 16.04
N TRP A 144 4.00 -2.49 15.16
CA TRP A 144 4.21 -2.82 13.76
C TRP A 144 4.89 -1.65 13.05
N SER A 145 5.76 -1.97 12.09
CA SER A 145 6.32 -0.96 11.20
C SER A 145 5.19 -0.33 10.36
N ILE A 146 5.42 0.88 9.84
CA ILE A 146 4.48 1.47 8.89
C ILE A 146 4.30 0.55 7.67
N ALA A 147 5.35 -0.15 7.24
CA ALA A 147 5.25 -1.07 6.13
C ALA A 147 4.25 -2.20 6.41
N ASP A 148 4.28 -2.77 7.61
CA ASP A 148 3.38 -3.87 7.99
C ASP A 148 1.94 -3.39 8.18
N LEU A 149 1.75 -2.20 8.74
CA LEU A 149 0.43 -1.56 8.81
C LEU A 149 -0.16 -1.35 7.40
N LEU A 150 0.62 -0.81 6.47
CA LEU A 150 0.17 -0.62 5.08
C LEU A 150 -0.12 -1.94 4.37
N ARG A 151 0.71 -2.98 4.58
CA ARG A 151 0.49 -4.32 4.00
C ARG A 151 -0.76 -4.99 4.57
N GLY A 152 -1.09 -4.79 5.83
CA GLY A 152 -2.35 -5.30 6.39
C GLY A 152 -3.57 -4.62 5.78
N LEU A 153 -3.54 -3.30 5.57
CA LEU A 153 -4.61 -2.61 4.84
C LEU A 153 -4.73 -3.08 3.38
N LEU A 154 -3.61 -3.37 2.72
CA LEU A 154 -3.62 -4.01 1.40
C LEU A 154 -4.20 -5.44 1.45
N ALA A 155 -3.87 -6.22 2.47
CA ALA A 155 -4.43 -7.56 2.67
C ALA A 155 -5.96 -7.52 2.83
N GLN A 156 -6.49 -6.49 3.51
CA GLN A 156 -7.92 -6.26 3.61
C GLN A 156 -8.57 -6.02 2.23
N CYS A 157 -7.88 -5.31 1.32
CA CYS A 157 -8.33 -5.12 -0.06
C CYS A 157 -8.36 -6.43 -0.86
N CYS A 158 -7.52 -7.40 -0.48
CA CYS A 158 -7.53 -8.76 -1.02
C CYS A 158 -8.66 -9.64 -0.42
N GLY A 159 -9.48 -9.08 0.47
CA GLY A 159 -10.59 -9.77 1.12
C GLY A 159 -10.20 -10.52 2.40
N ALA A 160 -9.00 -10.31 2.94
CA ALA A 160 -8.62 -10.85 4.24
C ALA A 160 -9.29 -10.05 5.38
N ASP A 161 -9.66 -10.74 6.46
CA ASP A 161 -10.10 -10.10 7.69
C ASP A 161 -8.86 -9.59 8.46
N LEU A 162 -8.84 -8.32 8.86
CA LEU A 162 -7.71 -7.76 9.61
C LEU A 162 -7.47 -8.49 10.94
N ALA A 163 -8.51 -9.04 11.57
CA ALA A 163 -8.36 -9.85 12.78
C ALA A 163 -7.54 -11.11 12.53
N ASP A 164 -7.77 -11.76 11.39
CA ASP A 164 -7.02 -12.95 10.98
C ASP A 164 -5.58 -12.58 10.59
N VAL A 165 -5.38 -11.44 9.91
CA VAL A 165 -4.04 -10.91 9.59
C VAL A 165 -3.23 -10.67 10.87
N VAL A 166 -3.81 -9.99 11.86
CA VAL A 166 -3.13 -9.68 13.13
C VAL A 166 -2.85 -10.96 13.93
N ALA A 167 -3.75 -11.94 13.90
CA ALA A 167 -3.56 -13.20 14.60
C ALA A 167 -2.46 -14.09 13.97
N GLY A 168 -2.28 -14.00 12.65
CA GLY A 168 -1.27 -14.77 11.90
C GLY A 168 0.11 -14.11 11.82
N PHE A 169 0.21 -12.81 12.09
CA PHE A 169 1.47 -12.07 11.97
C PHE A 169 2.51 -12.48 13.03
N PRO A 170 3.80 -12.57 12.67
CA PRO A 170 4.37 -12.38 11.32
C PRO A 170 4.38 -13.66 10.47
N ASP A 171 4.00 -14.81 11.03
CA ASP A 171 4.39 -16.11 10.50
C ASP A 171 3.55 -16.60 9.32
N CYS A 172 2.22 -16.66 9.45
CA CYS A 172 1.39 -17.34 8.45
C CYS A 172 -0.08 -16.93 8.55
N ALA A 173 -0.71 -16.67 7.40
CA ALA A 173 -2.12 -16.29 7.35
C ALA A 173 -3.09 -17.47 7.54
N PHE A 174 -2.66 -18.69 7.22
CA PHE A 174 -3.53 -19.86 7.21
C PHE A 174 -2.93 -21.05 7.98
N PRO A 175 -2.62 -20.90 9.28
CA PRO A 175 -1.89 -21.92 10.05
C PRO A 175 -2.64 -23.25 10.20
N HIS A 176 -3.95 -23.26 9.92
CA HIS A 176 -4.81 -24.43 10.04
C HIS A 176 -5.31 -24.98 8.70
N THR A 177 -4.90 -24.37 7.59
CA THR A 177 -5.31 -24.78 6.25
C THR A 177 -4.08 -25.19 5.46
N ALA A 178 -4.14 -26.34 4.77
CA ALA A 178 -3.04 -26.75 3.90
C ALA A 178 -2.91 -25.76 2.72
N HIS A 179 -1.79 -25.05 2.67
CA HIS A 179 -1.43 -24.13 1.60
C HIS A 179 0.09 -24.16 1.42
N ARG A 180 0.59 -23.51 0.38
CA ARG A 180 2.02 -23.25 0.21
C ARG A 180 2.35 -22.02 1.06
N CYS A 181 2.78 -22.27 2.29
CA CYS A 181 3.24 -21.23 3.22
C CYS A 181 4.49 -20.56 2.66
N GLU A 182 4.47 -19.23 2.63
CA GLU A 182 5.59 -18.37 2.26
C GLU A 182 6.35 -17.87 3.51
N ASP A 183 5.99 -18.38 4.70
CA ASP A 183 6.56 -18.03 6.01
C ASP A 183 6.46 -16.51 6.33
N ASP A 184 5.47 -15.85 5.73
CA ASP A 184 5.10 -14.45 5.94
C ASP A 184 3.59 -14.27 5.69
N VAL A 185 2.88 -13.72 6.67
CA VAL A 185 1.41 -13.56 6.64
C VAL A 185 0.93 -12.80 5.39
N PHE A 186 1.66 -11.77 4.97
CA PHE A 186 1.24 -10.95 3.83
C PHE A 186 1.47 -11.69 2.52
N SER A 187 2.62 -12.34 2.37
CA SER A 187 2.97 -13.13 1.20
C SER A 187 2.00 -14.29 0.97
N ASP A 188 1.55 -14.97 2.04
CA ASP A 188 0.50 -16.00 1.96
C ASP A 188 -0.82 -15.44 1.38
N ILE A 189 -1.28 -14.31 1.91
CA ILE A 189 -2.54 -13.68 1.49
C ILE A 189 -2.46 -13.22 0.04
N PHE A 190 -1.38 -12.55 -0.32
CA PHE A 190 -1.16 -12.03 -1.66
C PHE A 190 -1.02 -13.16 -2.69
N ALA A 191 -0.29 -14.24 -2.36
CA ALA A 191 -0.19 -15.41 -3.22
C ALA A 191 -1.55 -16.09 -3.44
N GLN A 192 -2.37 -16.23 -2.38
CA GLN A 192 -3.71 -16.78 -2.50
C GLN A 192 -4.62 -15.90 -3.36
N TRP A 193 -4.57 -14.58 -3.19
CA TRP A 193 -5.38 -13.65 -3.98
C TRP A 193 -5.01 -13.70 -5.46
N VAL A 194 -3.72 -13.66 -5.79
CA VAL A 194 -3.22 -13.77 -7.18
C VAL A 194 -3.63 -15.10 -7.80
N ALA A 195 -3.57 -16.21 -7.05
CA ALA A 195 -4.04 -17.50 -7.52
C ALA A 195 -5.56 -17.54 -7.81
N GLY A 196 -6.35 -16.69 -7.13
CA GLY A 196 -7.79 -16.55 -7.34
C GLY A 196 -8.19 -15.66 -8.53
N LEU A 197 -7.25 -14.93 -9.14
CA LEU A 197 -7.49 -14.16 -10.36
C LEU A 197 -7.53 -15.03 -11.63
N GLN A 198 -7.05 -16.27 -11.55
CA GLN A 198 -6.98 -17.25 -12.66
C GLN A 198 -8.32 -17.95 -12.90
#